data_AF-A0A1J3HM26-F1
#
_entry.id   AF-A0A1J3HM26-F1
#
_cell.length_a   1.000
_cell.length_b   1.000
_cell.length_c   1.000
_cell.angle_alpha   90.00
_cell.angle_beta   90.00
_cell.angle_gamma   90.00
#
_symmetry.space_group_name_H-M   'P 1'
#
loop_
_entity.id
_entity.type
_entity.pdbx_description
1 polymer ?
#
loop_
_entity_poly.entity_id
_entity_poly.type
_entity_poly.pdbx_seq_one_letter_code
_entity_poly.pdbx_strand_id
1 'polypeptide(L)'
;MAMAVANHHESGDNINRHLDSSGKYVRYTAEQVEALERVYSECPKPTSLRRQQLIRECPILAHIEPKQIKVWFQNRRCRDKQRKEASRLQSVNRKLSAMNKLLMEENDRLQKQVSHLVCENGYMKQQLTTVVNDASCDSVDTNPQHSLRDANSPAGLLAIAEETLAEFLSKAKGNAVDWVQMPGMKPGPD
;
A
#
# COMPACT_ATOMS: atom_id res chain seq x y z
N MET A 1 -13.09 -8.72 -41.00
CA MET A 1 -12.59 -10.11 -40.98
C MET A 1 -11.66 -10.27 -39.79
N ALA A 2 -12.15 -10.83 -38.69
CA ALA A 2 -11.35 -11.11 -37.49
C ALA A 2 -10.99 -12.60 -37.49
N MET A 3 -9.71 -12.93 -37.55
CA MET A 3 -9.26 -14.32 -37.41
C MET A 3 -9.17 -14.67 -35.92
N ALA A 4 -10.06 -15.56 -35.48
CA ALA A 4 -9.99 -16.18 -34.17
C ALA A 4 -8.81 -17.16 -34.14
N VAL A 5 -7.84 -16.90 -33.26
CA VAL A 5 -6.71 -17.80 -33.00
C VAL A 5 -7.22 -18.95 -32.14
N ALA A 6 -7.32 -20.14 -32.73
CA ALA A 6 -7.66 -21.37 -32.04
C ALA A 6 -6.52 -21.76 -31.07
N ASN A 7 -6.78 -21.66 -29.77
CA ASN A 7 -5.95 -22.27 -28.74
C ASN A 7 -6.22 -23.79 -28.73
N HIS A 8 -5.36 -24.55 -29.40
CA HIS A 8 -5.33 -26.01 -29.25
C HIS A 8 -4.89 -26.35 -27.83
N HIS A 9 -5.86 -26.72 -27.00
CA HIS A 9 -5.66 -27.37 -25.71
C HIS A 9 -5.31 -28.85 -25.98
N GLU A 10 -4.04 -29.14 -26.24
CA GLU A 10 -3.58 -30.53 -26.31
C GLU A 10 -3.46 -31.12 -24.91
N SER A 11 -4.48 -31.90 -24.59
CA SER A 11 -4.46 -33.18 -23.87
C SER A 11 -3.51 -33.31 -22.68
N GLY A 12 -4.14 -33.28 -21.50
CA GLY A 12 -3.56 -33.80 -20.27
C GLY A 12 -3.47 -35.32 -20.37
N ASP A 13 -2.29 -35.82 -20.75
CA ASP A 13 -1.92 -37.21 -20.50
C ASP A 13 -0.41 -37.33 -20.30
N ASN A 14 -0.03 -38.19 -19.35
CA ASN A 14 1.32 -38.50 -18.85
C ASN A 14 1.95 -37.57 -17.81
N ILE A 15 1.36 -37.54 -16.62
CA ILE A 15 2.07 -37.16 -15.38
C ILE A 15 2.94 -38.34 -14.87
N ASN A 16 2.73 -39.56 -15.40
CA ASN A 16 3.33 -40.80 -14.90
C ASN A 16 4.72 -41.17 -15.47
N ARG A 17 5.24 -40.48 -16.49
CA ARG A 17 6.49 -40.89 -17.17
C ARG A 17 7.78 -40.32 -16.58
N HIS A 18 7.71 -39.51 -15.54
CA HIS A 18 8.89 -38.80 -15.02
C HIS A 18 9.08 -38.96 -13.51
N LEU A 19 8.71 -40.13 -13.02
CA LEU A 19 9.03 -40.60 -11.70
C LEU A 19 10.30 -41.45 -11.83
N ASP A 20 11.31 -41.22 -11.01
CA ASP A 20 12.43 -42.14 -10.86
C ASP A 20 11.91 -43.50 -10.34
N SER A 21 12.79 -44.50 -10.27
CA SER A 21 12.45 -45.82 -9.74
C SER A 21 11.89 -45.80 -8.30
N SER A 22 11.96 -44.65 -7.60
CA SER A 22 11.42 -44.41 -6.27
C SER A 22 10.11 -43.61 -6.24
N GLY A 23 9.51 -43.33 -7.40
CA GLY A 23 8.26 -42.57 -7.46
C GLY A 23 8.44 -41.07 -7.25
N LYS A 24 9.65 -40.51 -7.45
CA LYS A 24 9.92 -39.08 -7.26
C LYS A 24 10.19 -38.39 -8.58
N TYR A 25 9.78 -37.14 -8.72
CA TYR A 25 10.10 -36.33 -9.88
C TYR A 25 11.61 -36.31 -10.13
N VAL A 26 12.03 -36.76 -11.33
CA VAL A 26 13.44 -36.69 -11.71
C VAL A 26 13.88 -35.22 -11.74
N ARG A 27 15.01 -34.92 -11.10
CA ARG A 27 15.62 -33.59 -11.10
C ARG A 27 16.64 -33.49 -12.23
N TYR A 28 16.70 -32.32 -12.87
CA TYR A 28 17.79 -32.03 -13.81
C TYR A 28 19.14 -32.00 -13.09
N THR A 29 20.17 -32.52 -13.74
CA THR A 29 21.56 -32.40 -13.27
C THR A 29 22.04 -30.94 -13.40
N ALA A 30 23.12 -30.60 -12.70
CA ALA A 30 23.71 -29.25 -12.79
C ALA A 30 24.11 -28.89 -14.22
N GLU A 31 24.72 -29.84 -14.94
CA GLU A 31 25.13 -29.70 -16.34
C GLU A 31 23.93 -29.47 -17.26
N GLN A 32 22.83 -30.24 -17.06
CA GLN A 32 21.59 -30.07 -17.82
C GLN A 32 20.99 -28.68 -17.61
N VAL A 33 20.98 -28.20 -16.36
CA VAL A 33 20.53 -26.84 -16.04
C VAL A 33 21.42 -25.81 -16.72
N GLU A 34 22.74 -25.96 -16.65
CA GLU A 34 23.69 -25.02 -17.27
C GLU A 34 23.50 -24.93 -18.80
N ALA A 35 23.32 -26.06 -19.48
CA ALA A 35 23.05 -26.07 -20.92
C ALA A 35 21.74 -25.34 -21.27
N LEU A 36 20.68 -25.56 -20.48
CA LEU A 36 19.41 -24.87 -20.66
C LEU A 36 19.51 -23.36 -20.37
N GLU A 37 20.28 -22.97 -19.35
CA GLU A 37 20.55 -21.57 -19.00
C GLU A 37 21.35 -20.84 -20.09
N ARG A 38 22.34 -21.50 -20.71
CA ARG A 38 23.08 -20.94 -21.85
C ARG A 38 22.15 -20.57 -22.99
N VAL A 39 21.27 -21.50 -23.38
CA VAL A 39 20.26 -21.25 -24.41
C VAL A 39 19.27 -20.16 -23.99
N TYR A 40 18.89 -20.12 -22.71
CA TYR A 40 17.99 -19.10 -22.18
C TYR A 40 18.58 -17.68 -22.29
N SER A 41 19.89 -17.54 -22.09
CA SER A 41 20.58 -16.25 -22.21
C SER A 41 20.53 -15.70 -23.64
N GLU A 42 20.56 -16.57 -24.65
CA GLU A 42 20.48 -16.20 -26.07
C GLU A 42 19.01 -16.04 -26.54
N CYS A 43 18.15 -16.98 -26.18
CA CYS A 43 16.75 -17.00 -26.60
C CYS A 43 15.84 -17.53 -25.47
N PRO A 44 15.19 -16.64 -24.70
CA PRO A 44 14.29 -17.04 -23.60
C PRO A 44 13.00 -17.76 -24.03
N LYS A 45 12.65 -17.74 -25.33
CA LYS A 45 11.43 -18.32 -25.89
C LYS A 45 11.75 -19.17 -27.12
N PRO A 46 12.50 -20.29 -26.97
CA PRO A 46 12.89 -21.11 -28.11
C PRO A 46 11.67 -21.70 -28.81
N THR A 47 11.71 -21.74 -30.14
CA THR A 47 10.67 -22.36 -31.00
C THR A 47 10.62 -23.88 -30.82
N SER A 48 9.59 -24.54 -31.36
CA SER A 48 9.51 -26.01 -31.29
C SER A 48 10.69 -26.69 -31.99
N LEU A 49 11.04 -26.19 -33.18
CA LEU A 49 12.20 -26.67 -33.94
C LEU A 49 13.49 -26.51 -33.14
N ARG A 50 13.71 -25.34 -32.51
CA ARG A 50 14.91 -25.12 -31.70
C ARG A 50 14.97 -26.07 -30.50
N ARG A 51 13.84 -26.36 -29.84
CA ARG A 51 13.80 -27.35 -28.74
C ARG A 51 14.16 -28.76 -29.21
N GLN A 52 13.70 -29.17 -30.40
CA GLN A 52 14.08 -30.47 -30.98
C GLN A 52 15.56 -30.53 -31.34
N GLN A 53 16.11 -29.46 -31.90
CA GLN A 53 17.55 -29.34 -32.21
C GLN A 53 18.40 -29.47 -30.94
N LEU A 54 18.02 -28.82 -29.84
CA LEU A 54 18.76 -28.92 -28.57
C LEU A 54 18.93 -30.34 -28.06
N ILE A 55 17.89 -31.18 -28.20
CA ILE A 55 17.96 -32.59 -27.78
C ILE A 55 18.91 -33.39 -28.68
N ARG A 56 19.00 -33.05 -29.98
CA ARG A 56 19.90 -33.72 -30.94
C ARG A 56 21.34 -33.24 -30.81
N GLU A 57 21.55 -31.95 -30.60
CA GLU A 57 22.85 -31.28 -30.60
C GLU A 57 23.54 -31.31 -29.24
N CYS A 58 22.80 -31.48 -28.14
CA CYS A 58 23.35 -31.56 -26.79
C CYS A 58 23.11 -32.96 -26.19
N PRO A 59 24.10 -33.87 -26.24
CA PRO A 59 23.97 -35.23 -25.72
C PRO A 59 23.48 -35.30 -24.27
N ILE A 60 23.85 -34.31 -23.44
CA ILE A 60 23.42 -34.25 -22.03
C ILE A 60 21.91 -34.08 -21.86
N LEU A 61 21.23 -33.55 -22.89
CA LEU A 61 19.79 -33.33 -22.95
C LEU A 61 19.07 -34.43 -23.76
N ALA A 62 19.79 -35.43 -24.28
CA ALA A 62 19.23 -36.44 -25.19
C ALA A 62 18.07 -37.25 -24.57
N HIS A 63 18.04 -37.39 -23.24
CA HIS A 63 17.00 -38.10 -22.50
C HIS A 63 15.89 -37.19 -21.95
N ILE A 64 15.85 -35.92 -22.34
CA ILE A 64 14.82 -34.96 -21.92
C ILE A 64 13.80 -34.80 -23.05
N GLU A 65 12.51 -34.94 -22.74
CA GLU A 65 11.47 -34.78 -23.75
C GLU A 65 11.28 -33.30 -24.16
N PRO A 66 10.90 -33.00 -25.42
CA PRO A 66 10.64 -31.64 -25.88
C PRO A 66 9.61 -30.87 -25.03
N LYS A 67 8.62 -31.57 -24.46
CA LYS A 67 7.61 -30.99 -23.56
C LYS A 67 8.25 -30.51 -22.25
N GLN A 68 9.22 -31.24 -21.73
CA GLN A 68 9.93 -30.86 -20.50
C GLN A 68 10.80 -29.64 -20.70
N ILE A 69 11.50 -29.54 -21.84
CA ILE A 69 12.23 -28.32 -22.22
C ILE A 69 11.25 -27.14 -22.29
N LYS A 70 10.09 -27.30 -22.95
CA LYS A 70 9.05 -26.25 -22.99
C LYS A 70 8.65 -25.78 -21.58
N VAL A 71 8.38 -26.71 -20.67
CA VAL A 71 8.01 -26.40 -19.28
C VAL A 71 9.15 -25.74 -18.52
N TRP A 72 10.38 -26.20 -18.69
CA TRP A 72 11.57 -25.59 -18.07
C TRP A 72 11.69 -24.11 -18.45
N PHE A 73 11.57 -23.77 -19.75
CA PHE A 73 11.63 -22.38 -20.21
C PHE A 73 10.44 -21.53 -19.74
N GLN A 74 9.25 -22.12 -19.56
CA GLN A 74 8.10 -21.43 -18.96
C GLN A 74 8.37 -21.11 -17.48
N ASN A 75 8.79 -22.11 -16.72
CA ASN A 75 9.10 -21.97 -15.29
C ASN A 75 10.26 -21.00 -15.05
N ARG A 76 11.29 -21.05 -15.91
CA ARG A 76 12.43 -20.15 -15.86
C ARG A 76 12.01 -18.69 -15.99
N ARG A 77 11.20 -18.37 -17.01
CA ARG A 77 10.64 -17.02 -17.21
C ARG A 77 9.76 -16.59 -16.04
N CYS A 78 8.94 -17.49 -15.51
CA CYS A 78 8.10 -17.22 -14.34
C CYS A 78 8.96 -16.85 -13.12
N ARG A 79 9.97 -17.67 -12.80
CA ARG A 79 10.92 -17.43 -11.70
C ARG A 79 11.68 -16.11 -11.88
N ASP A 80 12.09 -15.77 -13.09
CA ASP A 80 12.77 -14.50 -13.38
C ASP A 80 11.86 -13.30 -13.13
N LYS A 81 10.62 -13.37 -13.61
CA LYS A 81 9.62 -12.34 -13.36
C LYS A 81 9.37 -12.18 -11.85
N GLN A 82 9.20 -13.28 -11.13
CA GLN A 82 9.03 -13.28 -9.68
C GLN A 82 10.24 -12.68 -8.95
N ARG A 83 11.47 -13.04 -9.33
CA ARG A 83 12.68 -12.46 -8.70
C ARG A 83 12.79 -10.96 -8.94
N LYS A 84 12.55 -10.49 -10.17
CA LYS A 84 12.55 -9.04 -10.48
C LYS A 84 11.50 -8.30 -9.66
N GLU A 85 10.30 -8.87 -9.56
CA GLU A 85 9.21 -8.29 -8.77
C GLU A 85 9.53 -8.26 -7.27
N ALA A 86 10.06 -9.35 -6.72
CA ALA A 86 10.50 -9.40 -5.33
C ALA A 86 11.57 -8.34 -5.03
N SER A 87 12.58 -8.17 -5.90
CA SER A 87 13.59 -7.12 -5.76
C SER A 87 12.98 -5.73 -5.83
N ARG A 88 12.02 -5.49 -6.72
CA ARG A 88 11.30 -4.22 -6.83
C ARG A 88 10.53 -3.91 -5.54
N LEU A 89 9.76 -4.88 -5.03
CA LEU A 89 9.01 -4.74 -3.79
C LEU A 89 9.93 -4.49 -2.59
N GLN A 90 11.05 -5.23 -2.49
CA GLN A 90 12.04 -5.01 -1.44
C GLN A 90 12.61 -3.59 -1.48
N SER A 91 12.89 -3.06 -2.69
CA SER A 91 13.37 -1.68 -2.83
C SER A 91 12.33 -0.65 -2.37
N VAL A 92 11.06 -0.84 -2.72
CA VAL A 92 9.98 0.08 -2.31
C VAL A 92 9.75 -0.01 -0.80
N ASN A 93 9.74 -1.22 -0.25
CA ASN A 93 9.57 -1.45 1.18
C ASN A 93 10.66 -0.75 2.01
N ARG A 94 11.93 -0.86 1.61
CA ARG A 94 13.03 -0.12 2.25
C ARG A 94 12.81 1.40 2.27
N LYS A 95 12.34 1.98 1.16
CA LYS A 95 12.03 3.42 1.09
C LYS A 95 10.87 3.79 2.01
N LEU A 96 9.80 2.99 2.01
CA LEU A 96 8.64 3.20 2.85
C LEU A 96 8.99 3.10 4.34
N SER A 97 9.80 2.12 4.74
CA SER A 97 10.29 1.98 6.11
C SER A 97 11.14 3.17 6.55
N ALA A 98 12.02 3.68 5.68
CA ALA A 98 12.82 4.86 5.97
C ALA A 98 11.93 6.12 6.14
N MET A 99 10.95 6.30 5.26
CA MET A 99 10.01 7.43 5.35
C MET A 99 9.11 7.34 6.58
N ASN A 100 8.61 6.14 6.92
CA ASN A 100 7.81 5.91 8.11
C ASN A 100 8.61 6.25 9.38
N LYS A 101 9.90 5.87 9.43
CA LYS A 101 10.80 6.25 10.53
C LYS A 101 10.90 7.76 10.71
N LEU A 102 11.14 8.51 9.63
CA LEU A 102 11.20 9.98 9.68
C LEU A 102 9.88 10.60 10.14
N LEU A 103 8.75 10.06 9.69
CA LEU A 103 7.43 10.53 10.10
C LEU A 103 7.18 10.28 11.61
N MET A 104 7.60 9.12 12.13
CA MET A 104 7.53 8.84 13.57
C MET A 104 8.41 9.79 14.39
N GLU A 105 9.61 10.08 13.92
CA GLU A 105 10.52 11.04 14.58
C GLU A 105 9.93 12.45 14.61
N GLU A 106 9.34 12.92 13.51
CA GLU A 106 8.65 14.22 13.48
C GLU A 106 7.39 14.24 14.35
N ASN A 107 6.63 13.15 14.38
CA ASN A 107 5.45 13.06 15.24
C ASN A 107 5.85 13.17 16.73
N ASP A 108 6.89 12.45 17.14
CA ASP A 108 7.43 12.54 18.51
C ASP A 108 7.93 13.96 18.83
N ARG A 109 8.64 14.61 17.89
CA ARG A 109 9.11 15.99 18.04
C ARG A 109 7.95 16.97 18.23
N LEU A 110 6.90 16.86 17.40
CA LEU A 110 5.70 17.70 17.49
C LEU A 110 4.94 17.44 18.79
N GLN A 111 4.79 16.18 19.20
CA GLN A 111 4.15 15.81 20.45
C GLN A 111 4.86 16.47 21.65
N LYS A 112 6.20 16.42 21.68
CA LYS A 112 7.01 17.11 22.70
C LYS A 112 6.80 18.63 22.70
N GLN A 113 6.75 19.25 21.53
CA GLN A 113 6.52 20.68 21.40
C GLN A 113 5.12 21.08 21.92
N VAL A 114 4.09 20.30 21.58
CA VAL A 114 2.73 20.50 22.10
C VAL A 114 2.71 20.36 23.62
N SER A 115 3.31 19.29 24.16
CA SER A 115 3.38 19.11 25.62
C SER A 115 4.08 20.27 26.34
N HIS A 116 5.18 20.80 25.77
CA HIS A 116 5.86 21.97 26.30
C HIS A 116 4.95 23.20 26.33
N LEU A 117 4.33 23.53 25.19
CA LEU A 117 3.44 24.69 25.08
C LEU A 117 2.21 24.57 25.98
N VAL A 118 1.66 23.36 26.16
CA VAL A 118 0.53 23.12 27.08
C VAL A 118 0.95 23.36 28.54
N CYS A 119 2.14 22.89 28.94
CA CYS A 119 2.69 23.12 30.27
C CYS A 119 2.93 24.61 30.53
N GLU A 120 3.58 25.31 29.59
CA GLU A 120 3.86 26.74 29.66
C GLU A 120 2.58 27.58 29.73
N ASN A 121 1.57 27.25 28.91
CA ASN A 121 0.26 27.90 28.97
C ASN A 121 -0.45 27.67 30.31
N GLY A 122 -0.35 26.46 30.87
CA GLY A 122 -0.87 26.17 32.21
C GLY A 122 -0.21 27.05 33.28
N TYR A 123 1.11 27.18 33.23
CA TYR A 123 1.88 28.03 34.14
C TYR A 123 1.52 29.52 34.00
N MET A 124 1.42 30.04 32.78
CA MET A 124 1.00 31.43 32.54
C MET A 124 -0.40 31.70 33.07
N LYS A 125 -1.36 30.79 32.83
CA LYS A 125 -2.72 30.91 33.39
C LYS A 125 -2.71 30.89 34.92
N GLN A 126 -1.90 30.05 35.54
CA GLN A 126 -1.76 30.00 37.00
C GLN A 126 -1.27 31.36 37.54
N GLN A 127 -0.23 31.94 36.94
CA GLN A 127 0.29 33.26 37.34
C GLN A 127 -0.78 34.35 37.21
N LEU A 128 -1.50 34.40 36.09
CA LEU A 128 -2.60 35.36 35.89
C LEU A 128 -3.68 35.26 36.98
N THR A 129 -4.11 34.04 37.33
CA THR A 129 -5.11 33.83 38.38
C THR A 129 -4.61 34.25 39.77
N THR A 130 -3.34 34.01 40.10
CA THR A 130 -2.75 34.45 41.37
C THR A 130 -2.70 35.97 41.47
N VAL A 131 -2.28 36.69 40.42
CA VAL A 131 -2.23 38.16 40.42
C VAL A 131 -3.64 38.78 40.54
N VAL A 132 -4.66 38.18 39.91
CA VAL A 132 -6.05 38.66 40.03
C VAL A 132 -6.63 38.44 41.43
N ASN A 133 -6.31 37.32 42.08
CA ASN A 133 -6.77 37.06 43.45
C ASN A 133 -6.07 37.94 44.49
N ASP A 134 -4.80 38.29 44.31
CA ASP A 134 -4.07 39.21 45.18
C ASP A 134 -4.47 40.69 44.95
N ALA A 135 -4.92 41.05 43.74
CA ALA A 135 -5.50 42.37 43.44
C ALA A 135 -6.94 42.53 43.96
N SER A 136 -7.58 41.45 44.43
CA SER A 136 -8.96 41.46 44.96
C SER A 136 -9.07 41.98 46.40
N CYS A 137 -7.98 42.51 46.99
CA CYS A 137 -8.01 43.12 48.33
C CYS A 137 -8.07 44.65 48.35
N ASP A 138 -8.11 45.34 47.21
CA ASP A 138 -8.39 46.78 47.22
C ASP A 138 -8.93 47.30 45.88
N SER A 139 -9.75 48.35 45.94
CA SER A 139 -10.26 49.21 44.85
C SER A 139 -11.53 48.81 44.05
N VAL A 140 -12.67 49.24 44.61
CA VAL A 140 -13.69 50.19 44.07
C VAL A 140 -13.85 50.34 42.55
N ASP A 141 -15.09 50.08 42.11
CA ASP A 141 -15.84 50.59 40.94
C ASP A 141 -15.08 51.39 39.87
N THR A 142 -15.08 50.84 38.64
CA THR A 142 -15.57 51.51 37.41
C THR A 142 -15.42 50.57 36.21
N ASN A 143 -16.53 49.96 35.79
CA ASN A 143 -16.62 49.11 34.60
C ASN A 143 -17.13 49.91 33.39
N PRO A 144 -16.39 50.07 32.27
CA PRO A 144 -16.98 50.43 30.99
C PRO A 144 -17.60 49.18 30.37
N GLN A 145 -18.92 49.21 30.19
CA GLN A 145 -19.68 48.12 29.59
C GLN A 145 -19.11 47.70 28.22
N HIS A 146 -18.52 46.51 28.18
CA HIS A 146 -18.60 45.65 27.00
C HIS A 146 -19.20 44.33 27.47
N SER A 147 -20.40 44.04 26.99
CA SER A 147 -21.23 42.91 27.44
C SER A 147 -20.49 41.59 27.25
N LEU A 148 -19.90 41.08 28.34
CA LEU A 148 -19.60 39.67 28.51
C LEU A 148 -20.96 38.96 28.61
N ARG A 149 -21.46 38.44 27.48
CA ARG A 149 -22.54 37.45 27.55
C ARG A 149 -22.02 36.25 28.33
N ASP A 150 -22.82 35.82 29.28
CA ASP A 150 -22.50 34.88 30.35
C ASP A 150 -22.12 33.49 29.78
N ALA A 151 -20.85 33.31 29.40
CA ALA A 151 -20.32 32.07 28.85
C ALA A 151 -20.36 30.91 29.87
N ASN A 152 -20.68 31.20 31.13
CA ASN A 152 -20.79 30.25 32.23
C ASN A 152 -22.24 29.77 32.49
N SER A 153 -23.23 30.30 31.76
CA SER A 153 -24.62 29.85 31.83
C SER A 153 -24.94 28.88 30.69
N PRO A 154 -25.70 27.78 30.94
CA PRO A 154 -26.13 26.86 29.89
C PRO A 154 -26.88 27.55 28.74
N ALA A 155 -27.60 28.63 29.04
CA ALA A 155 -28.29 29.45 28.03
C ALA A 155 -27.31 30.28 27.17
N GLY A 156 -26.20 30.75 27.76
CA GLY A 156 -25.15 31.46 27.04
C GLY A 156 -24.38 30.55 26.08
N LEU A 157 -24.08 29.32 26.53
CA LEU A 157 -23.44 28.30 25.69
C LEU A 157 -24.33 27.88 24.52
N LEU A 158 -25.64 27.71 24.73
CA LEU A 158 -26.59 27.41 23.66
C LEU A 158 -26.63 28.53 22.61
N ALA A 159 -26.68 29.80 23.03
CA ALA A 159 -26.68 30.93 22.11
C ALA A 159 -25.39 30.99 21.25
N ILE A 160 -24.23 30.72 21.86
CA ILE A 160 -22.95 30.66 21.13
C ILE A 160 -22.95 29.49 20.13
N ALA A 161 -23.48 28.32 20.52
CA ALA A 161 -23.58 27.17 19.63
C ALA A 161 -24.51 27.43 18.43
N GLU A 162 -25.64 28.08 18.65
CA GLU A 162 -26.59 28.47 17.59
C GLU A 162 -25.98 29.47 16.62
N GLU A 163 -25.30 30.50 17.13
CA GLU A 163 -24.62 31.51 16.32
C GLU A 163 -23.50 30.88 15.47
N THR A 164 -22.69 30.02 16.09
CA THR A 164 -21.58 29.32 15.40
C THR A 164 -22.11 28.38 14.30
N LEU A 165 -23.22 27.67 14.56
CA LEU A 165 -23.86 26.80 13.57
C LEU A 165 -24.43 27.60 12.39
N ALA A 166 -25.09 28.72 12.66
CA ALA A 166 -25.62 29.60 11.62
C ALA A 166 -24.50 30.16 10.74
N GLU A 167 -23.39 30.59 11.35
CA GLU A 167 -22.22 31.08 10.61
C GLU A 167 -21.61 29.97 9.74
N PHE A 168 -21.45 28.75 10.29
CA PHE A 168 -20.96 27.59 9.56
C PHE A 168 -21.83 27.26 8.35
N LEU A 169 -23.15 27.16 8.53
CA LEU A 169 -24.08 26.83 7.45
C LEU A 169 -24.15 27.93 6.38
N SER A 170 -24.03 29.20 6.77
CA SER A 170 -23.99 30.32 5.82
C SER A 170 -22.75 30.29 4.91
N LYS A 171 -21.63 29.75 5.43
CA LYS A 171 -20.33 29.66 4.74
C LYS A 171 -20.11 28.32 4.06
N ALA A 172 -20.83 27.27 4.45
CA ALA A 172 -20.80 25.95 3.84
C ALA A 172 -21.55 25.93 2.48
N LYS A 173 -21.03 26.67 1.49
CA LYS A 173 -21.39 26.49 0.08
C LYS A 173 -20.36 25.59 -0.59
N GLY A 174 -20.63 24.29 -0.61
CA GLY A 174 -19.87 23.33 -1.43
C GLY A 174 -19.47 22.06 -0.69
N ASN A 175 -20.34 21.06 -0.76
CA ASN A 175 -20.03 19.64 -1.00
C ASN A 175 -21.29 18.77 -0.89
N ALA A 176 -22.44 19.25 -1.38
CA ALA A 176 -23.48 18.31 -1.81
C ALA A 176 -22.90 17.57 -3.02
N VAL A 177 -22.26 16.43 -2.75
CA VAL A 177 -21.87 15.47 -3.78
C VAL A 177 -23.19 14.96 -4.35
N ASP A 178 -23.58 15.47 -5.51
CA ASP A 178 -24.57 14.80 -6.33
C ASP A 178 -23.95 13.45 -6.72
N TRP A 179 -24.43 12.37 -6.10
CA TRP A 179 -23.89 11.03 -6.32
C TRP A 179 -24.22 10.59 -7.74
N VAL A 180 -23.39 10.99 -8.70
CA VAL A 180 -23.48 10.43 -10.05
C VAL A 180 -23.05 8.98 -9.97
N GLN A 181 -24.01 8.08 -10.20
CA GLN A 181 -23.78 6.64 -10.19
C GLN A 181 -22.82 6.27 -11.34
N MET A 182 -21.64 5.77 -10.98
CA MET A 182 -20.66 5.30 -11.95
C MET A 182 -21.23 4.10 -12.73
N PRO A 183 -21.06 4.04 -14.07
CA PRO A 183 -21.57 2.93 -14.87
C PRO A 183 -21.01 1.59 -14.36
N GLY A 184 -21.89 0.72 -13.85
CA GLY A 184 -21.55 -0.64 -13.42
C GLY A 184 -21.66 -0.93 -11.92
N MET A 185 -22.05 0.03 -11.08
CA MET A 185 -22.29 -0.24 -9.65
C MET A 185 -23.78 -0.49 -9.37
N LYS A 186 -24.10 -1.60 -8.70
CA LYS A 186 -25.47 -1.90 -8.22
C LYS A 186 -25.80 -1.04 -6.99
N PRO A 187 -27.02 -0.49 -6.87
CA PRO A 187 -27.47 0.15 -5.64
C PRO A 187 -27.48 -0.87 -4.49
N GLY A 188 -27.04 -0.45 -3.31
CA GLY A 188 -27.20 -1.22 -2.07
C GLY A 188 -28.68 -1.27 -1.67
N PRO A 189 -29.10 -2.27 -0.88
CA PRO A 189 -30.49 -2.42 -0.47
C PRO A 189 -30.88 -1.36 0.57
N ASP A 190 -32.13 -0.89 0.46
CA ASP A 190 -32.78 0.07 1.37
C ASP A 190 -32.89 -0.44 2.82
#